data_AF-A0A6L9LGP2-F1
#
_entry.id   AF-A0A6L9LGP2-F1
#
_cell.length_a   1.000
_cell.length_b   1.000
_cell.length_c   1.000
_cell.angle_alpha   90.00
_cell.angle_beta   90.00
_cell.angle_gamma   90.00
#
_symmetry.space_group_name_H-M   'P 1'
#
loop_
_entity.id
_entity.type
_entity.pdbx_description
1 polymer ?
#
loop_
_entity_poly.entity_id
_entity_poly.type
_entity_poly.pdbx_seq_one_letter_code
_entity_poly.pdbx_strand_id
1 'polypeptide(L)'
;MSVTPREQSRNSPASRKVPSSLIYEEINGTPYYYKGYRSVLSRQKTQEEIIGASALQSAIVSLLIHVLYKFLPFNDYLIATNEPGLHLAVGNNLSNDIAVFDQHALPTPLDDKFFSVPPRVVIEIDVKIELPANVSETEYVYDKTQKMLDFGVQKVIWILTKTRKTLIAQPDQHWILTNWDDIIEILPGCTVDLLPLLKSKGVIL
;
A
#
# COMPACT_ATOMS: atom_id res chain seq x y z
N MET A 1 36.73 49.46 -27.46
CA MET A 1 35.44 49.34 -26.74
C MET A 1 34.43 48.64 -27.65
N SER A 2 33.44 47.98 -27.05
CA SER A 2 32.26 47.33 -27.68
C SER A 2 32.30 45.79 -27.85
N VAL A 3 32.42 45.14 -26.70
CA VAL A 3 31.61 44.02 -26.16
C VAL A 3 30.99 43.00 -27.15
N THR A 4 31.54 41.79 -27.13
CA THR A 4 30.91 40.54 -27.59
C THR A 4 29.80 40.09 -26.64
N PRO A 5 28.66 39.53 -27.12
CA PRO A 5 27.59 39.05 -26.26
C PRO A 5 28.06 37.81 -25.49
N ARG A 6 27.95 37.85 -24.17
CA ARG A 6 28.17 36.71 -23.29
C ARG A 6 26.96 35.79 -23.45
N GLU A 7 27.14 34.61 -24.05
CA GLU A 7 26.16 33.53 -23.97
C GLU A 7 25.89 33.24 -22.50
N GLN A 8 24.69 33.62 -22.04
CA GLN A 8 24.17 33.14 -20.77
C GLN A 8 23.92 31.65 -20.95
N SER A 9 24.83 30.83 -20.40
CA SER A 9 24.57 29.41 -20.19
C SER A 9 23.27 29.31 -19.41
N ARG A 10 22.21 28.83 -20.08
CA ARG A 10 20.97 28.43 -19.42
C ARG A 10 21.37 27.34 -18.43
N ASN A 11 21.49 27.71 -17.16
CA ASN A 11 21.53 26.76 -16.07
C ASN A 11 20.19 26.02 -16.09
N SER A 12 20.14 24.90 -16.80
CA SER A 12 19.15 23.86 -16.59
C SER A 12 19.18 23.52 -15.10
N PRO A 13 18.06 23.59 -14.37
CA PRO A 13 18.06 23.32 -12.94
C PRO A 13 18.54 21.89 -12.75
N ALA A 14 19.69 21.75 -12.09
CA ALA A 14 20.21 20.46 -11.68
C ALA A 14 19.06 19.66 -11.06
N SER A 15 18.82 18.46 -11.58
CA SER A 15 17.77 17.56 -11.13
C SER A 15 17.89 17.40 -9.61
N ARG A 16 17.04 18.11 -8.87
CA ARG A 16 17.05 18.04 -7.41
C ARG A 16 16.65 16.61 -7.06
N LYS A 17 17.62 15.79 -6.66
CA LYS A 17 17.40 14.38 -6.32
C LYS A 17 16.32 14.33 -5.24
N VAL A 18 15.22 13.61 -5.49
CA VAL A 18 14.14 13.47 -4.52
C VAL A 18 14.71 12.76 -3.29
N PRO A 19 14.49 13.28 -2.06
CA PRO A 19 14.94 12.62 -0.84
C PRO A 19 14.42 11.18 -0.76
N SER A 20 15.27 10.25 -0.33
CA SER A 20 14.87 8.84 -0.15
C SER A 20 13.78 8.67 0.91
N SER A 21 13.65 9.61 1.84
CA SER A 21 12.57 9.65 2.83
C SER A 21 11.18 9.84 2.23
N LEU A 22 11.08 10.23 0.95
CA LEU A 22 9.82 10.37 0.23
C LEU A 22 9.50 9.16 -0.65
N ILE A 23 10.39 8.17 -0.71
CA ILE A 23 10.12 6.89 -1.38
C ILE A 23 9.16 6.12 -0.49
N TYR A 24 8.02 5.73 -1.05
CA TYR A 24 7.03 4.88 -0.40
C TYR A 24 7.39 3.41 -0.60
N GLU A 25 7.66 3.02 -1.84
CA GLU A 25 8.00 1.65 -2.21
C GLU A 25 8.82 1.60 -3.50
N GLU A 26 9.35 0.43 -3.83
CA GLU A 26 10.16 0.20 -5.02
C GLU A 26 9.68 -1.05 -5.75
N ILE A 27 9.41 -0.94 -7.06
CA ILE A 27 8.99 -2.05 -7.91
C ILE A 27 9.92 -2.09 -9.12
N ASN A 28 10.54 -3.25 -9.38
CA ASN A 28 11.48 -3.45 -10.48
C ASN A 28 12.60 -2.38 -10.56
N GLY A 29 13.13 -1.96 -9.42
CA GLY A 29 14.17 -0.91 -9.36
C GLY A 29 13.64 0.53 -9.49
N THR A 30 12.33 0.70 -9.66
CA THR A 30 11.70 2.02 -9.84
C THR A 30 11.10 2.51 -8.52
N PRO A 31 11.55 3.65 -7.98
CA PRO A 31 10.98 4.21 -6.76
C PRO A 31 9.63 4.87 -7.03
N TYR A 32 8.62 4.49 -6.25
CA TYR A 32 7.35 5.16 -6.16
C TYR A 32 7.32 6.02 -4.90
N TYR A 33 6.85 7.26 -5.04
CA TYR A 33 6.87 8.27 -3.97
C TYR A 33 5.50 8.46 -3.37
N TYR A 34 5.44 8.88 -2.10
CA TYR A 34 4.19 9.25 -1.44
C TYR A 34 3.37 10.25 -2.28
N LYS A 35 2.05 10.06 -2.29
CA LYS A 35 1.13 11.01 -2.91
C LYS A 35 1.34 12.41 -2.33
N GLY A 36 1.50 13.41 -3.19
CA GLY A 36 1.79 14.78 -2.77
C GLY A 36 3.27 15.08 -2.47
N TYR A 37 4.22 14.17 -2.72
CA TYR A 37 5.66 14.44 -2.51
C TYR A 37 6.16 15.69 -3.25
N ARG A 38 5.57 16.02 -4.41
CA ARG A 38 5.91 17.23 -5.17
C ARG A 38 5.62 18.52 -4.39
N SER A 39 4.57 18.52 -3.57
CA SER A 39 4.24 19.64 -2.68
C SER A 39 5.24 19.79 -1.53
N VAL A 40 5.87 18.69 -1.10
CA VAL A 40 6.99 18.74 -0.15
C VAL A 40 8.23 19.33 -0.81
N LEU A 41 8.53 18.93 -2.04
CA LEU A 41 9.65 19.49 -2.81
C LEU A 41 9.49 21.00 -3.08
N SER A 42 8.25 21.48 -3.22
CA SER A 42 7.92 22.90 -3.38
C SER A 42 7.70 23.64 -2.06
N ARG A 43 7.88 22.98 -0.90
CA ARG A 43 7.68 23.53 0.46
C ARG A 43 6.26 24.04 0.73
N GLN A 44 5.27 23.50 0.02
CA GLN A 44 3.85 23.76 0.26
C GLN A 44 3.27 22.85 1.35
N LYS A 45 3.89 21.68 1.55
CA LYS A 45 3.58 20.73 2.61
C LYS A 45 4.85 20.24 3.29
N THR A 46 4.74 19.74 4.52
CA THR A 46 5.77 18.95 5.19
C THR A 46 5.65 17.47 4.82
N GLN A 47 6.68 16.69 5.14
CA GLN A 47 6.66 15.25 4.93
C GLN A 47 5.57 14.58 5.78
N GLU A 48 5.41 15.02 7.03
CA GLU A 48 4.42 14.50 7.98
C GLU A 48 2.98 14.67 7.46
N GLU A 49 2.70 15.79 6.78
CA GLU A 49 1.38 16.09 6.21
C GLU A 49 0.97 15.16 5.07
N ILE A 50 1.92 14.44 4.44
CA ILE A 50 1.63 13.53 3.33
C ILE A 50 1.73 12.05 3.69
N ILE A 51 2.31 11.72 4.86
CA ILE A 51 2.43 10.34 5.36
C ILE A 51 1.20 9.93 6.18
N GLY A 52 0.53 10.88 6.84
CA GLY A 52 -0.61 10.59 7.69
C GLY A 52 -1.78 9.93 6.94
N ALA A 53 -2.37 8.89 7.54
CA ALA A 53 -3.58 8.25 7.03
C ALA A 53 -4.82 9.15 7.20
N SER A 54 -5.78 9.02 6.29
CA SER A 54 -7.08 9.69 6.43
C SER A 54 -7.91 9.08 7.58
N ALA A 55 -8.90 9.81 8.09
CA ALA A 55 -9.82 9.30 9.10
C ALA A 55 -10.59 8.06 8.60
N LEU A 56 -11.00 8.05 7.32
CA LEU A 56 -11.69 6.92 6.71
C LEU A 56 -10.79 5.69 6.62
N GLN A 57 -9.57 5.86 6.11
CA GLN A 57 -8.61 4.76 6.02
C GLN A 57 -8.28 4.20 7.42
N SER A 58 -8.04 5.07 8.40
CA SER A 58 -7.79 4.66 9.79
C SER A 58 -8.95 3.87 10.38
N ALA A 59 -10.20 4.27 10.08
CA ALA A 59 -11.39 3.54 10.51
C ALA A 59 -11.49 2.16 9.83
N ILE A 60 -11.24 2.07 8.51
CA ILE A 60 -11.23 0.81 7.76
C ILE A 60 -10.18 -0.14 8.34
N VAL A 61 -8.93 0.32 8.51
CA VAL A 61 -7.84 -0.48 9.10
C VAL A 61 -8.23 -0.99 10.49
N SER A 62 -8.71 -0.10 11.36
CA SER A 62 -9.09 -0.45 12.73
C SER A 62 -10.21 -1.50 12.78
N LEU A 63 -11.23 -1.37 11.94
CA LEU A 63 -12.35 -2.31 11.86
C LEU A 63 -11.92 -3.67 11.31
N LEU A 64 -11.08 -3.69 10.27
CA LEU A 64 -10.54 -4.93 9.73
C LEU A 64 -9.68 -5.67 10.75
N ILE A 65 -8.79 -4.97 11.45
CA ILE A 65 -7.98 -5.55 12.54
C ILE A 65 -8.88 -6.16 13.62
N HIS A 66 -9.93 -5.45 14.03
CA HIS A 66 -10.89 -5.97 15.02
C HIS A 66 -11.54 -7.28 14.55
N VAL A 67 -11.94 -7.36 13.28
CA VAL A 67 -12.49 -8.60 12.72
C VAL A 67 -11.42 -9.70 12.68
N LEU A 68 -10.21 -9.40 12.20
CA LEU A 68 -9.14 -10.39 12.12
C LEU A 68 -8.82 -11.00 13.50
N TYR A 69 -8.67 -10.20 14.56
CA TYR A 69 -8.45 -10.71 15.91
C TYR A 69 -9.64 -11.50 16.49
N LYS A 70 -10.86 -11.26 16.01
CA LYS A 70 -12.04 -12.01 16.42
C LYS A 70 -12.03 -13.44 15.85
N PHE A 71 -11.50 -13.63 14.65
CA PHE A 71 -11.59 -14.90 13.92
C PHE A 71 -10.28 -15.69 13.90
N LEU A 72 -9.13 -15.02 13.99
CA LEU A 72 -7.82 -15.65 13.90
C LEU A 72 -7.27 -15.94 15.30
N PRO A 73 -6.83 -17.18 15.59
CA PRO A 73 -6.15 -17.50 16.83
C PRO A 73 -4.88 -16.66 16.99
N PHE A 74 -4.79 -15.95 18.11
CA PHE A 74 -3.71 -14.98 18.37
C PHE A 74 -2.30 -15.57 18.28
N ASN A 75 -2.12 -16.84 18.67
CA ASN A 75 -0.80 -17.49 18.66
C ASN A 75 -0.40 -18.05 17.30
N ASP A 76 -1.36 -18.23 16.38
CA ASP A 76 -1.12 -18.87 15.09
C ASP A 76 -0.86 -17.84 13.99
N TYR A 77 -1.21 -16.57 14.25
CA TYR A 77 -1.11 -15.50 13.26
C TYR A 77 -0.51 -14.22 13.84
N LEU A 78 0.38 -13.60 13.07
CA LEU A 78 0.78 -12.21 13.28
C LEU A 78 -0.02 -11.32 12.30
N ILE A 79 -0.75 -10.36 12.84
CA ILE A 79 -1.41 -9.30 12.06
C ILE A 79 -0.52 -8.05 12.11
N ALA A 80 0.25 -7.82 11.06
CA ALA A 80 1.11 -6.65 10.93
C ALA A 80 0.37 -5.49 10.27
N THR A 81 0.54 -4.29 10.84
CA THR A 81 -0.10 -3.04 10.42
C THR A 81 0.92 -1.90 10.53
N ASN A 82 0.52 -0.67 10.23
CA ASN A 82 1.42 0.48 10.19
C ASN A 82 2.47 0.36 9.08
N GLU A 83 1.99 0.07 7.87
CA GLU A 83 2.81 0.01 6.65
C GLU A 83 3.91 -1.07 6.67
N PRO A 84 3.65 -2.33 7.12
CA PRO A 84 4.66 -3.38 7.10
C PRO A 84 5.34 -3.51 5.73
N GLY A 85 6.66 -3.44 5.75
CA GLY A 85 7.47 -3.59 4.55
C GLY A 85 7.66 -5.06 4.17
N LEU A 86 7.54 -5.35 2.88
CA LEU A 86 7.72 -6.67 2.29
C LEU A 86 8.89 -6.61 1.29
N HIS A 87 9.96 -7.33 1.59
CA HIS A 87 11.12 -7.46 0.71
C HIS A 87 10.95 -8.67 -0.20
N LEU A 88 10.55 -8.44 -1.45
CA LEU A 88 10.35 -9.52 -2.42
C LEU A 88 11.67 -9.95 -3.06
N ALA A 89 12.50 -8.95 -3.41
CA ALA A 89 13.79 -9.13 -4.03
C ALA A 89 14.55 -7.80 -4.01
N VAL A 90 15.81 -7.80 -4.47
CA VAL A 90 16.55 -6.56 -4.75
C VAL A 90 15.72 -5.68 -5.69
N GLY A 91 15.51 -4.43 -5.28
CA GLY A 91 14.71 -3.43 -5.98
C GLY A 91 13.20 -3.72 -6.03
N ASN A 92 12.70 -4.61 -5.16
CA ASN A 92 11.29 -4.89 -4.99
C ASN A 92 10.96 -4.90 -3.49
N ASN A 93 10.64 -3.71 -2.97
CA ASN A 93 10.25 -3.49 -1.59
C ASN A 93 8.86 -2.86 -1.60
N LEU A 94 7.85 -3.57 -1.10
CA LEU A 94 6.48 -3.09 -1.05
C LEU A 94 6.13 -2.64 0.36
N SER A 95 5.22 -1.68 0.48
CA SER A 95 4.57 -1.32 1.74
C SER A 95 3.11 -1.76 1.68
N ASN A 96 2.61 -2.41 2.74
CA ASN A 96 1.22 -2.91 2.78
C ASN A 96 0.42 -2.25 3.90
N ASP A 97 -0.88 -2.02 3.75
CA ASP A 97 -1.70 -1.52 4.86
C ASP A 97 -1.87 -2.54 5.99
N ILE A 98 -2.21 -3.78 5.64
CA ILE A 98 -2.35 -4.91 6.57
C ILE A 98 -1.76 -6.17 5.93
N ALA A 99 -0.90 -6.88 6.66
CA ALA A 99 -0.37 -8.17 6.26
C ALA A 99 -0.61 -9.21 7.37
N VAL A 100 -1.20 -10.36 7.01
CA VAL A 100 -1.49 -11.45 7.94
C VAL A 100 -0.55 -12.60 7.66
N PHE A 101 0.33 -12.91 8.63
CA PHE A 101 1.33 -13.97 8.53
C PHE A 101 0.92 -15.18 9.35
N ASP A 102 1.31 -16.36 8.88
CA ASP A 102 1.37 -17.57 9.70
C ASP A 102 2.54 -17.42 10.67
N GLN A 103 2.26 -17.46 11.97
CA GLN A 103 3.26 -17.22 13.02
C GLN A 103 4.40 -18.24 12.94
N HIS A 104 4.12 -19.47 12.51
CA HIS A 104 5.12 -20.54 12.40
C HIS A 104 6.04 -20.40 11.18
N ALA A 105 5.63 -19.61 10.18
CA ALA A 105 6.45 -19.32 9.01
C ALA A 105 7.43 -18.16 9.24
N LEU A 106 7.25 -17.38 10.30
CA LEU A 106 8.08 -16.22 10.60
C LEU A 106 9.44 -16.60 11.20
N PRO A 107 10.51 -15.84 10.90
CA PRO A 107 11.78 -16.01 11.57
C PRO A 107 11.65 -15.70 13.07
N THR A 108 12.39 -16.45 13.89
CA THR A 108 12.50 -16.20 15.33
C THR A 108 13.98 -16.04 15.69
N PRO A 109 14.40 -14.88 16.23
CA PRO A 109 13.60 -13.70 16.55
C PRO A 109 13.17 -12.89 15.31
N LEU A 110 12.18 -12.01 15.49
CA LEU A 110 11.93 -10.91 14.56
C LEU A 110 13.06 -9.87 14.70
N ASP A 111 13.50 -9.28 13.59
CA ASP A 111 14.52 -8.23 13.55
C ASP A 111 13.95 -6.90 13.03
N ASP A 112 14.82 -5.94 12.74
CA ASP A 112 14.47 -4.58 12.29
C ASP A 112 14.31 -4.45 10.76
N LYS A 113 14.27 -5.58 10.04
CA LYS A 113 14.15 -5.61 8.59
C LYS A 113 12.72 -5.85 8.12
N PHE A 114 12.50 -5.63 6.83
CA PHE A 114 11.27 -6.01 6.16
C PHE A 114 11.04 -7.52 6.19
N PHE A 115 9.76 -7.90 6.14
CA PHE A 115 9.38 -9.30 6.02
C PHE A 115 9.92 -9.85 4.69
N SER A 116 10.56 -11.01 4.76
CA SER A 116 11.07 -11.76 3.59
C SER A 116 10.35 -13.10 3.41
N VAL A 117 9.26 -13.30 4.16
CA VAL A 117 8.34 -14.44 4.06
C VAL A 117 7.01 -13.91 3.54
N PRO A 118 6.32 -14.61 2.63
CA PRO A 118 5.03 -14.14 2.14
C PRO A 118 3.94 -14.22 3.23
N PRO A 119 3.15 -13.14 3.44
CA PRO A 119 1.94 -13.23 4.25
C PRO A 119 0.91 -14.15 3.59
N ARG A 120 0.01 -14.72 4.40
CA ARG A 120 -1.16 -15.46 3.92
C ARG A 120 -2.09 -14.52 3.14
N VAL A 121 -2.36 -13.35 3.71
CA VAL A 121 -3.23 -12.34 3.10
C VAL A 121 -2.63 -10.96 3.25
N VAL A 122 -2.75 -10.16 2.19
CA VAL A 122 -2.54 -8.72 2.23
C VAL A 122 -3.85 -8.00 2.00
N ILE A 123 -4.12 -6.94 2.77
CA ILE A 123 -5.24 -6.03 2.54
C ILE A 123 -4.66 -4.63 2.32
N GLU A 124 -5.02 -4.01 1.20
CA GLU A 124 -4.61 -2.66 0.80
C GLU A 124 -5.82 -1.72 0.75
N ILE A 125 -5.62 -0.44 1.07
CA ILE A 125 -6.69 0.57 1.09
C ILE A 125 -6.26 1.77 0.26
N ASP A 126 -6.85 1.90 -0.92
CA ASP A 126 -6.53 2.91 -1.94
C ASP A 126 -5.03 2.96 -2.34
N VAL A 127 -4.75 3.68 -3.42
CA VAL A 127 -3.36 3.92 -3.85
C VAL A 127 -2.79 5.14 -3.13
N LYS A 128 -1.65 4.94 -2.46
CA LYS A 128 -0.95 5.97 -1.65
C LYS A 128 0.23 6.65 -2.34
N ILE A 129 0.55 6.24 -3.57
CA ILE A 129 1.66 6.80 -4.33
C ILE A 129 1.20 7.94 -5.24
N GLU A 130 2.12 8.83 -5.59
CA GLU A 130 1.95 9.74 -6.70
C GLU A 130 2.26 8.99 -8.00
N LEU A 131 1.22 8.61 -8.73
CA LEU A 131 1.37 7.87 -9.99
C LEU A 131 2.11 8.72 -11.04
N PRO A 132 3.04 8.11 -11.82
CA PRO A 132 3.54 8.72 -13.05
C PRO A 132 2.38 9.06 -13.99
N ALA A 133 2.53 10.15 -14.77
CA ALA A 133 1.45 10.65 -15.63
C ALA A 133 0.97 9.65 -16.70
N ASN A 134 1.78 8.65 -17.01
CA ASN A 134 1.54 7.63 -18.02
C ASN A 134 1.12 6.27 -17.42
N VAL A 135 0.94 6.16 -16.10
CA VAL A 135 0.54 4.92 -15.43
C VAL A 135 -0.83 5.12 -14.80
N SER A 136 -1.77 4.22 -15.11
CA SER A 136 -3.09 4.27 -14.50
C SER A 136 -3.10 3.68 -13.09
N GLU A 137 -4.03 4.12 -12.24
CA GLU A 137 -4.19 3.55 -10.88
C GLU A 137 -4.50 2.05 -10.95
N THR A 138 -5.33 1.64 -11.91
CA THR A 138 -5.69 0.23 -12.13
C THR A 138 -4.49 -0.62 -12.54
N GLU A 139 -3.66 -0.13 -13.46
CA GLU A 139 -2.43 -0.81 -13.89
C GLU A 139 -1.48 -1.01 -12.70
N TYR A 140 -1.25 0.03 -11.90
CA TYR A 140 -0.45 -0.08 -10.69
C TYR A 140 -1.02 -1.08 -9.67
N VAL A 141 -2.35 -1.05 -9.44
CA VAL A 141 -3.01 -2.01 -8.55
C VAL A 141 -2.79 -3.44 -9.03
N TYR A 142 -2.91 -3.69 -10.33
CA TYR A 142 -2.70 -5.01 -10.91
C TYR A 142 -1.24 -5.46 -10.82
N ASP A 143 -0.30 -4.59 -11.16
CA ASP A 143 1.14 -4.88 -11.08
C ASP A 143 1.55 -5.21 -9.64
N LYS A 144 1.19 -4.35 -8.68
CA LYS A 144 1.50 -4.56 -7.26
C LYS A 144 0.86 -5.85 -6.73
N THR A 145 -0.39 -6.11 -7.12
CA THR A 145 -1.09 -7.36 -6.77
C THR A 145 -0.36 -8.57 -7.31
N GLN A 146 -0.01 -8.57 -8.59
CA GLN A 146 0.70 -9.69 -9.21
C GLN A 146 2.06 -9.93 -8.56
N LYS A 147 2.81 -8.87 -8.22
CA LYS A 147 4.08 -8.99 -7.49
C LYS A 147 3.93 -9.68 -6.13
N MET A 148 2.87 -9.38 -5.39
CA MET A 148 2.59 -10.05 -4.12
C MET A 148 2.20 -11.51 -4.33
N LEU A 149 1.37 -11.82 -5.33
CA LEU A 149 1.02 -13.20 -5.66
C LEU A 149 2.25 -14.01 -6.11
N ASP A 150 3.10 -13.46 -6.97
CA ASP A 150 4.35 -14.08 -7.44
C ASP A 150 5.33 -14.33 -6.28
N PHE A 151 5.31 -13.49 -5.25
CA PHE A 151 6.10 -13.69 -4.03
C PHE A 151 5.56 -14.81 -3.14
N GLY A 152 4.33 -15.26 -3.35
CA GLY A 152 3.68 -16.34 -2.61
C GLY A 152 2.55 -15.90 -1.68
N VAL A 153 2.09 -14.64 -1.77
CA VAL A 153 0.88 -14.21 -1.06
C VAL A 153 -0.33 -14.99 -1.60
N GLN A 154 -1.14 -15.55 -0.70
CA GLN A 154 -2.23 -16.44 -1.10
C GLN A 154 -3.49 -15.67 -1.49
N LYS A 155 -3.68 -14.47 -0.92
CA LYS A 155 -4.79 -13.58 -1.27
C LYS A 155 -4.41 -12.12 -1.09
N VAL A 156 -4.78 -11.28 -2.05
CA VAL A 156 -4.65 -9.82 -1.98
C VAL A 156 -6.04 -9.22 -2.08
N ILE A 157 -6.39 -8.33 -1.16
CA ILE A 157 -7.69 -7.65 -1.11
C ILE A 157 -7.45 -6.14 -1.17
N TRP A 158 -7.99 -5.46 -2.18
CA TRP A 158 -8.00 -4.00 -2.21
C TRP A 158 -9.37 -3.47 -1.84
N ILE A 159 -9.41 -2.56 -0.87
CA ILE A 159 -10.58 -1.76 -0.52
C ILE A 159 -10.44 -0.39 -1.20
N LEU A 160 -11.22 -0.17 -2.27
CA LEU A 160 -11.18 1.05 -3.08
C LEU A 160 -12.31 1.99 -2.66
N THR A 161 -11.96 3.03 -1.90
CA THR A 161 -12.92 3.90 -1.21
C THR A 161 -13.67 4.82 -2.16
N LYS A 162 -12.99 5.36 -3.17
CA LYS A 162 -13.58 6.28 -4.15
C LYS A 162 -14.70 5.63 -4.95
N THR A 163 -14.53 4.36 -5.32
CA THR A 163 -15.50 3.61 -6.14
C THR A 163 -16.40 2.68 -5.32
N ARG A 164 -16.14 2.54 -4.01
CA ARG A 164 -16.78 1.55 -3.12
C ARG A 164 -16.73 0.13 -3.67
N LYS A 165 -15.56 -0.21 -4.19
CA LYS A 165 -15.29 -1.53 -4.76
C LYS A 165 -14.29 -2.28 -3.89
N THR A 166 -14.35 -3.59 -3.99
CA THR A 166 -13.39 -4.51 -3.41
C THR A 166 -12.83 -5.38 -4.51
N LEU A 167 -11.51 -5.37 -4.71
CA LEU A 167 -10.83 -6.31 -5.60
C LEU A 167 -10.27 -7.45 -4.75
N ILE A 168 -10.56 -8.69 -5.13
CA ILE A 168 -10.06 -9.90 -4.48
C ILE A 168 -9.27 -10.69 -5.51
N ALA A 169 -7.99 -10.92 -5.24
CA ALA A 169 -7.08 -11.62 -6.12
C ALA A 169 -6.43 -12.80 -5.39
N GLN A 170 -6.36 -13.95 -6.07
CA GLN A 170 -5.75 -15.20 -5.61
C GLN A 170 -4.95 -15.80 -6.79
N PRO A 171 -3.90 -16.60 -6.51
CA PRO A 171 -3.17 -17.28 -7.57
C PRO A 171 -4.10 -18.27 -8.29
N ASP A 172 -3.89 -18.42 -9.61
CA ASP A 172 -4.60 -19.38 -10.46
C ASP A 172 -6.14 -19.28 -10.46
N GLN A 173 -6.67 -18.11 -10.09
CA GLN A 173 -8.12 -17.83 -10.06
C GLN A 173 -8.45 -16.53 -10.77
N HIS A 174 -9.71 -16.41 -11.22
CA HIS A 174 -10.23 -15.13 -11.70
C HIS A 174 -10.27 -14.13 -10.54
N TRP A 175 -9.73 -12.95 -10.77
CA TRP A 175 -9.85 -11.85 -9.82
C TRP A 175 -11.28 -11.32 -9.82
N ILE A 176 -11.79 -11.04 -8.64
CA ILE A 176 -13.18 -10.65 -8.41
C ILE A 176 -13.21 -9.17 -8.06
N LEU A 177 -13.98 -8.38 -8.81
CA LEU A 177 -14.28 -6.99 -8.47
C LEU A 177 -15.74 -6.91 -8.00
N THR A 178 -15.92 -6.65 -6.71
CA THR A 178 -17.22 -6.68 -6.03
C THR A 178 -17.48 -5.35 -5.31
N ASN A 179 -18.64 -5.18 -4.68
CA ASN A 179 -19.01 -3.96 -3.95
C ASN A 179 -18.72 -4.09 -2.44
N TRP A 180 -18.83 -2.99 -1.71
CA TRP A 180 -18.66 -2.98 -0.25
C TRP A 180 -19.81 -3.59 0.55
N ASP A 181 -20.98 -3.78 -0.06
CA ASP A 181 -22.13 -4.47 0.54
C ASP A 181 -22.11 -5.99 0.32
N ASP A 182 -21.12 -6.49 -0.41
CA ASP A 182 -20.86 -7.92 -0.51
C ASP A 182 -20.04 -8.40 0.70
N ILE A 183 -20.44 -9.54 1.26
CA ILE A 183 -19.66 -10.22 2.30
C ILE A 183 -18.45 -10.87 1.64
N ILE A 184 -17.26 -10.57 2.15
CA ILE A 184 -16.00 -11.13 1.65
C ILE A 184 -15.40 -12.10 2.65
N GLU A 185 -14.77 -13.17 2.17
CA GLU A 185 -13.97 -14.07 3.02
C GLU A 185 -12.48 -13.71 2.90
N ILE A 186 -11.87 -13.26 4.00
CA ILE A 186 -10.45 -12.91 4.07
C ILE A 186 -9.61 -14.19 4.14
N LEU A 187 -9.88 -15.03 5.13
CA LEU A 187 -9.29 -16.36 5.34
C LEU A 187 -10.42 -17.35 5.58
N PRO A 188 -10.20 -18.67 5.41
CA PRO A 188 -11.21 -19.68 5.69
C PRO A 188 -11.89 -19.47 7.05
N GLY A 189 -13.19 -19.19 7.05
CA GLY A 189 -13.98 -18.92 8.26
C GLY A 189 -13.88 -17.50 8.83
N CYS A 190 -13.14 -16.59 8.18
CA CYS A 190 -13.02 -15.18 8.53
C CYS A 190 -13.72 -14.32 7.48
N THR A 191 -15.01 -14.05 7.69
CA THR A 191 -15.83 -13.23 6.79
C THR A 191 -16.00 -11.81 7.32
N VAL A 192 -16.01 -10.84 6.40
CA VAL A 192 -16.24 -9.41 6.68
C VAL A 192 -17.42 -8.90 5.87
N ASP A 193 -18.33 -8.22 6.55
CA ASP A 193 -19.31 -7.32 5.95
C ASP A 193 -18.89 -5.88 6.28
N LEU A 194 -18.27 -5.20 5.30
CA LEU A 194 -17.58 -3.92 5.55
C LEU A 194 -18.57 -2.77 5.80
N LEU A 195 -19.69 -2.76 5.08
CA LEU A 195 -20.62 -1.64 5.10
C LEU A 195 -21.28 -1.40 6.49
N PRO A 196 -21.82 -2.41 7.19
CA PRO A 196 -22.34 -2.24 8.55
C PRO A 196 -21.26 -1.82 9.56
N LEU A 197 -20.04 -2.34 9.41
CA LEU A 197 -18.93 -1.96 10.29
C LEU A 197 -18.61 -0.48 10.16
N LEU A 198 -18.53 0.03 8.93
CA LEU A 198 -18.30 1.46 8.67
C LEU A 198 -19.44 2.34 9.20
N LYS A 199 -20.70 1.94 8.97
CA LYS A 199 -21.87 2.64 9.52
C LYS A 199 -21.84 2.72 11.05
N SER A 200 -21.37 1.66 11.73
CA SER A 200 -21.25 1.65 13.20
C SER A 200 -20.28 2.70 13.76
N LYS A 201 -19.35 3.18 12.92
CA LYS A 201 -18.39 4.24 13.24
C LYS A 201 -18.79 5.62 12.70
N GLY A 202 -20.02 5.76 12.23
CA GLY A 202 -20.52 7.03 11.69
C GLY A 202 -19.91 7.41 10.35
N VAL A 203 -19.32 6.46 9.62
CA VAL A 203 -18.86 6.70 8.25
C VAL A 203 -20.10 6.83 7.35
N ILE A 204 -20.34 8.05 6.89
CA ILE A 204 -21.42 8.36 5.95
C ILE A 204 -20.88 8.10 4.55
N LEU A 205 -21.47 7.09 3.89
CA LEU A 205 -21.14 6.69 2.54
C LEU A 205 -22.18 7.24 1.58
#